data_AF-A0A7X5V571-F1
#
_entry.id   AF-A0A7X5V571-F1
#
_cell.length_a   1.000
_cell.length_b   1.000
_cell.length_c   1.000
_cell.angle_alpha   90.00
_cell.angle_beta   90.00
_cell.angle_gamma   90.00
#
_symmetry.space_group_name_H-M   'P 1'
#
loop_
_entity.id
_entity.type
_entity.pdbx_description
1 polymer ?
#
loop_
_entity_poly.entity_id
_entity_poly.type
_entity_poly.pdbx_seq_one_letter_code
_entity_poly.pdbx_strand_id
1 'polypeptide(L)'
;MFALLTAPGEAGRADVRLARSTPADLVRMFEPAPGVAVEIDLADPSRWHGVEVRRWDAADPALLGALLGRDAVRRLALGEVPQELAPAAAWRRLAVIDALDWWLQLPLNQGLLDAERAIARARAAASLPAGLLRRTLVDRALVQARRSADAVTAYLDGLDSLPRALFSGMSRLVGGYVALAQEVDGPDSALSAVPHAWKRLKAPVVDRVRPAETPVASVGTVDPRQVRARIVGDVRMVASGRTSVRVVVPAFVPAPSPVVADRLMVRLVDRRSGEAQEPALLTLRSDGLFSEVLALRGAALEHLRAEVFDADSEPVRSEDLFRVRRAQLVLCEWRRAVVEARLTRNVRTRNRRLARLFDTLAPVTGPLFHGGPTRTDLLNGAWSSSTAGAGAPLVAELAAAHH
;
A
#
# COMPACT_ATOMS: atom_id res chain seq x y z
N MET A 1 -0.20 28.48 0.68
CA MET A 1 0.86 29.38 0.20
C MET A 1 2.14 28.56 0.12
N PHE A 2 2.91 28.66 -0.96
CA PHE A 2 4.23 28.03 -1.07
C PHE A 2 5.30 29.00 -0.57
N ALA A 3 6.38 28.45 -0.01
CA ALA A 3 7.62 29.16 0.25
C ALA A 3 8.67 28.66 -0.75
N LEU A 4 9.45 29.59 -1.31
CA LEU A 4 10.60 29.28 -2.17
C LEU A 4 11.84 29.29 -1.29
N LEU A 5 12.53 28.16 -1.27
CA LEU A 5 13.85 28.00 -0.67
C LEU A 5 14.83 27.72 -1.80
N THR A 6 15.74 28.65 -2.04
CA THR A 6 16.87 28.46 -2.95
C THR A 6 18.11 28.19 -2.12
N ALA A 7 18.79 27.08 -2.41
CA ALA A 7 20.09 26.79 -1.82
C ALA A 7 21.16 26.94 -2.91
N PRO A 8 22.34 27.51 -2.59
CA PRO A 8 23.47 27.43 -3.50
C PRO A 8 23.86 25.95 -3.65
N GLY A 9 23.57 25.35 -4.81
CA GLY A 9 23.97 23.97 -5.11
C GLY A 9 25.49 23.85 -5.24
N GLU A 10 26.02 22.63 -5.10
CA GLU A 10 27.45 22.28 -5.02
C GLU A 10 28.34 22.75 -6.21
N ALA A 11 27.79 23.43 -7.23
CA ALA A 11 28.54 23.91 -8.38
C ALA A 11 27.99 25.23 -8.96
N GLY A 12 27.42 26.11 -8.13
CA GLY A 12 26.88 27.40 -8.60
C GLY A 12 25.59 27.28 -9.43
N ARG A 13 24.92 26.12 -9.39
CA ARG A 13 23.60 25.89 -10.00
C ARG A 13 22.54 25.86 -8.90
N ALA A 14 21.45 26.60 -9.09
CA ALA A 14 20.43 26.75 -8.06
C ALA A 14 19.62 25.46 -7.89
N ASP A 15 19.56 24.97 -6.65
CA ASP A 15 18.55 23.99 -6.23
C ASP A 15 17.30 24.75 -5.80
N VAL A 16 16.14 24.31 -6.28
CA VAL A 16 14.85 24.96 -6.03
C VAL A 16 13.99 24.03 -5.20
N ARG A 17 13.62 24.46 -4.00
CA ARG A 17 12.62 23.78 -3.17
C ARG A 17 11.41 24.67 -2.97
N LEU A 18 10.27 24.17 -3.40
CA LEU A 18 8.95 24.69 -3.05
C LEU A 18 8.35 23.79 -1.99
N ALA A 19 7.92 24.37 -0.87
CA ALA A 19 7.16 23.63 0.14
C ALA A 19 5.99 24.49 0.60
N ARG A 20 4.87 23.84 0.93
CA ARG A 20 3.78 24.53 1.61
C ARG A 20 4.21 24.89 3.03
N SER A 21 3.76 26.05 3.50
CA SER A 21 3.98 26.48 4.89
C SER A 21 3.12 25.73 5.91
N THR A 22 2.05 25.07 5.45
CA THR A 22 1.24 24.20 6.31
C THR A 22 2.00 22.92 6.60
N PRO A 23 2.01 22.42 7.86
CA PRO A 23 2.56 21.11 8.17
C PRO A 23 1.83 20.01 7.38
N ALA A 24 2.52 18.90 7.12
CA ALA A 24 1.92 17.69 6.59
C ALA A 24 2.32 16.48 7.43
N ASP A 25 1.40 15.53 7.52
CA ASP A 25 1.47 14.46 8.50
C ASP A 25 1.96 13.15 7.87
N LEU A 26 1.61 12.89 6.60
CA LEU A 26 1.96 11.66 5.89
C LEU A 26 2.71 11.94 4.60
N VAL A 27 3.89 12.51 4.78
CA VAL A 27 4.70 13.01 3.69
C VAL A 27 5.52 11.90 3.05
N ARG A 28 5.48 11.82 1.72
CA ARG A 28 6.37 10.95 0.95
C ARG A 28 6.95 11.66 -0.26
N MET A 29 8.26 11.45 -0.44
CA MET A 29 8.95 11.84 -1.66
C MET A 29 8.72 10.81 -2.76
N PHE A 30 8.31 11.29 -3.93
CA PHE A 30 8.19 10.57 -5.18
C PHE A 30 9.12 11.22 -6.20
N GLU A 31 9.99 10.46 -6.84
CA GLU A 31 10.96 10.96 -7.82
C GLU A 31 10.52 10.57 -9.25
N PRO A 32 9.75 11.42 -9.96
CA PRO A 32 9.33 11.14 -11.34
C PRO A 32 10.49 11.02 -12.34
N ALA A 33 11.59 11.74 -12.10
CA ALA A 33 12.80 11.71 -12.91
C ALA A 33 14.01 12.13 -12.07
N PRO A 34 15.23 11.75 -12.45
CA PRO A 34 16.44 12.12 -11.72
C PRO A 34 16.52 13.62 -11.42
N GLY A 35 16.63 13.96 -10.14
CA GLY A 35 16.77 15.36 -9.70
C GLY A 35 15.46 16.15 -9.63
N VAL A 36 14.31 15.54 -9.93
CA VAL A 36 12.98 16.15 -9.67
C VAL A 36 12.25 15.25 -8.71
N ALA A 37 12.03 15.73 -7.49
CA ALA A 37 11.27 15.02 -6.47
C ALA A 37 10.04 15.84 -6.07
N VAL A 38 8.90 15.19 -5.99
CA VAL A 38 7.66 15.81 -5.50
C VAL A 38 7.27 15.16 -4.20
N GLU A 39 6.79 15.99 -3.30
CA GLU A 39 6.39 15.63 -1.97
C GLU A 39 4.86 15.60 -1.95
N ILE A 40 4.30 14.43 -1.66
CA ILE A 40 2.87 14.25 -1.51
C ILE A 40 2.53 14.03 -0.05
N ASP A 41 1.48 14.71 0.39
CA ASP A 41 0.84 14.42 1.66
C ASP A 41 -0.30 13.43 1.41
N LEU A 42 -0.21 12.22 1.94
CA LEU A 42 -1.27 11.23 1.81
C LEU A 42 -2.54 11.62 2.57
N ALA A 43 -2.45 12.53 3.54
CA ALA A 43 -3.61 13.09 4.22
C ALA A 43 -4.41 13.98 3.24
N ASP A 44 -3.71 14.72 2.38
CA ASP A 44 -4.32 15.54 1.31
C ASP A 44 -3.69 15.26 -0.07
N PRO A 45 -4.03 14.12 -0.70
CA PRO A 45 -3.45 13.71 -1.97
C PRO A 45 -3.94 14.55 -3.15
N SER A 46 -4.82 15.53 -2.89
CA SER A 46 -5.41 16.40 -3.90
C SER A 46 -4.46 17.51 -4.35
N ARG A 47 -3.24 17.61 -3.78
CA ARG A 47 -2.24 18.64 -4.10
C ARG A 47 -0.82 18.18 -3.79
N TRP A 48 0.16 18.83 -4.41
CA TRP A 48 1.55 18.70 -3.99
C TRP A 48 1.76 19.43 -2.66
N HIS A 49 2.44 18.76 -1.74
CA HIS A 49 2.91 19.37 -0.50
C HIS A 49 4.21 20.16 -0.74
N GLY A 50 5.09 19.61 -1.55
CA GLY A 50 6.35 20.24 -1.92
C GLY A 50 6.90 19.69 -3.24
N VAL A 51 7.87 20.39 -3.80
CA VAL A 51 8.62 20.00 -4.98
C VAL A 51 10.07 20.44 -4.80
N GLU A 52 10.99 19.50 -4.95
CA GLU A 52 12.44 19.71 -4.94
C GLU A 52 12.97 19.45 -6.34
N VAL A 53 13.68 20.44 -6.89
CA VAL A 53 14.35 20.34 -8.18
C VAL A 53 15.82 20.62 -7.96
N ARG A 54 16.62 19.56 -8.07
CA ARG A 54 18.08 19.63 -8.03
C ARG A 54 18.60 20.04 -9.39
N ARG A 55 19.50 21.02 -9.42
CA ARG A 55 20.06 21.61 -10.65
C ARG A 55 18.94 22.04 -11.59
N TRP A 56 18.21 23.11 -11.23
CA TRP A 56 17.05 23.61 -11.98
C TRP A 56 17.26 23.66 -13.51
N ASP A 57 18.41 24.16 -13.96
CA ASP A 57 18.74 24.29 -15.39
C ASP A 57 18.93 22.95 -16.12
N ALA A 58 19.16 21.86 -15.39
CA ALA A 58 19.33 20.52 -15.94
C ALA A 58 18.03 19.70 -15.89
N ALA A 59 16.99 20.18 -15.22
CA ALA A 59 15.71 19.48 -15.13
C ALA A 59 14.94 19.57 -16.47
N ASP A 60 14.21 18.50 -16.81
CA ASP A 60 13.42 18.48 -18.04
C ASP A 60 12.28 19.52 -17.97
N PRO A 61 12.27 20.55 -18.83
CA PRO A 61 11.30 21.65 -18.75
C PRO A 61 9.88 21.19 -19.05
N ALA A 62 9.71 20.11 -19.84
CA ALA A 62 8.40 19.56 -20.14
C ALA A 62 7.84 18.81 -18.92
N LEU A 63 8.70 18.11 -18.17
CA LEU A 63 8.32 17.50 -16.90
C LEU A 63 7.92 18.56 -15.87
N LEU A 64 8.74 19.60 -15.69
CA LEU A 64 8.42 20.70 -14.79
C LEU A 64 7.11 21.38 -15.20
N GLY A 65 6.89 21.61 -16.49
CA GLY A 65 5.64 22.15 -17.01
C GLY A 65 4.42 21.27 -16.72
N ALA A 66 4.56 19.95 -16.76
CA ALA A 66 3.49 19.01 -16.45
C ALA A 66 3.20 18.88 -14.95
N LEU A 67 4.22 19.00 -14.09
CA LEU A 67 4.08 18.89 -12.63
C LEU A 67 3.62 20.19 -11.98
N LEU A 68 4.18 21.33 -12.41
CA LEU A 68 4.01 22.64 -11.78
C LEU A 68 3.06 23.54 -12.57
N GLY A 69 2.92 23.32 -13.88
CA GLY A 69 2.25 24.24 -14.80
C GLY A 69 3.25 25.23 -15.42
N ARG A 70 3.04 25.58 -16.69
CA ARG A 70 3.95 26.45 -17.44
C ARG A 70 4.15 27.82 -16.79
N ASP A 71 3.10 28.37 -16.17
CA ASP A 71 3.16 29.67 -15.50
C ASP A 71 4.02 29.62 -14.25
N ALA A 72 3.89 28.56 -13.44
CA ALA A 72 4.72 28.35 -12.27
C ALA A 72 6.20 28.18 -12.64
N VAL A 73 6.49 27.41 -13.70
CA VAL A 73 7.87 27.26 -14.21
C VAL A 73 8.45 28.61 -14.66
N ARG A 74 7.67 29.42 -15.39
CA ARG A 74 8.11 30.76 -15.81
C ARG A 74 8.41 31.68 -14.62
N ARG A 75 7.54 31.70 -13.60
CA ARG A 75 7.76 32.50 -12.38
C ARG A 75 8.98 32.04 -11.60
N LEU A 76 9.17 30.73 -11.44
CA LEU A 76 10.34 30.18 -10.78
C LEU A 76 11.65 30.52 -11.48
N ALA A 77 11.65 30.54 -12.82
CA ALA A 77 12.81 30.98 -13.60
C ALA A 77 13.16 32.47 -13.38
N LEU A 78 12.19 33.28 -12.94
CA LEU A 78 12.38 34.68 -12.55
C LEU A 78 12.69 34.84 -11.05
N GLY A 79 12.78 33.76 -10.28
CA GLY A 79 12.95 33.79 -8.83
C GLY A 79 11.68 34.12 -8.04
N GLU A 80 10.50 34.05 -8.68
CA GLU A 80 9.22 34.35 -8.06
C GLU A 80 8.51 33.10 -7.53
N VAL A 81 7.78 33.25 -6.43
CA VAL A 81 7.01 32.15 -5.81
C VAL A 81 5.65 32.00 -6.51
N PRO A 82 5.34 30.82 -7.11
CA PRO A 82 4.03 30.58 -7.67
C PRO A 82 2.96 30.47 -6.56
N GLN A 83 1.80 31.10 -6.78
CA GLN A 83 0.68 31.02 -5.84
C GLN A 83 -0.06 29.68 -5.96
N GLU A 84 -0.11 29.13 -7.16
CA GLU A 84 -0.79 27.87 -7.47
C GLU A 84 0.07 27.01 -8.39
N LEU A 85 0.00 25.69 -8.18
CA LEU A 85 0.63 24.69 -9.04
C LEU A 85 -0.46 23.97 -9.83
N ALA A 86 -0.10 23.49 -11.03
CA ALA A 86 -1.00 22.69 -11.83
C ALA A 86 -1.53 21.47 -11.04
N PRO A 87 -2.78 21.05 -11.30
CA PRO A 87 -3.34 19.90 -10.62
C PRO A 87 -2.59 18.60 -10.93
N ALA A 88 -1.86 18.50 -12.05
CA ALA A 88 -0.98 17.35 -12.36
C ALA A 88 -1.59 15.97 -12.01
N ALA A 89 -2.89 15.78 -12.28
CA ALA A 89 -3.69 14.73 -11.64
C ALA A 89 -3.17 13.31 -11.91
N ALA A 90 -2.61 13.07 -13.09
CA ALA A 90 -1.99 11.79 -13.45
C ALA A 90 -0.70 11.52 -12.65
N TRP A 91 0.15 12.55 -12.49
CA TRP A 91 1.37 12.48 -11.69
C TRP A 91 1.07 12.30 -10.21
N ARG A 92 0.10 13.04 -9.67
CA ARG A 92 -0.35 12.84 -8.29
C ARG A 92 -0.85 11.44 -8.06
N ARG A 93 -1.69 10.92 -8.97
CA ARG A 93 -2.19 9.54 -8.87
C ARG A 93 -1.04 8.54 -8.82
N LEU A 94 -0.01 8.70 -9.65
CA LEU A 94 1.18 7.85 -9.63
C LEU A 94 1.93 7.95 -8.30
N ALA A 95 2.16 9.17 -7.80
CA ALA A 95 2.80 9.41 -6.51
C ALA A 95 2.01 8.79 -5.35
N VAL A 96 0.67 8.93 -5.35
CA VAL A 96 -0.22 8.30 -4.37
C VAL A 96 -0.08 6.79 -4.41
N ILE A 97 -0.08 6.16 -5.59
CA ILE A 97 0.05 4.70 -5.72
C ILE A 97 1.37 4.23 -5.10
N ASP A 98 2.48 4.92 -5.39
CA ASP A 98 3.80 4.56 -4.87
C ASP A 98 3.91 4.80 -3.36
N ALA A 99 3.33 5.89 -2.87
CA ALA A 99 3.30 6.19 -1.44
C ALA A 99 2.37 5.25 -0.67
N LEU A 100 1.22 4.86 -1.24
CA LEU A 100 0.29 3.89 -0.63
C LEU A 100 0.85 2.48 -0.61
N ASP A 101 1.56 2.04 -1.66
CA ASP A 101 2.26 0.74 -1.66
C ASP A 101 3.21 0.65 -0.47
N TRP A 102 4.00 1.70 -0.28
CA TRP A 102 4.93 1.79 0.84
C TRP A 102 4.25 1.89 2.21
N TRP A 103 3.21 2.72 2.32
CA TRP A 103 2.60 3.05 3.62
C TRP A 103 1.62 2.00 4.09
N LEU A 104 0.78 1.49 3.19
CA LEU A 104 -0.24 0.51 3.56
C LEU A 104 0.41 -0.81 3.92
N GLN A 105 1.50 -1.19 3.24
CA GLN A 105 2.10 -2.54 3.32
C GLN A 105 1.02 -3.63 3.32
N LEU A 106 -0.11 -3.35 2.68
CA LEU A 106 -1.28 -4.19 2.75
C LEU A 106 -1.08 -5.34 1.77
N PRO A 107 -1.74 -6.47 2.03
CA PRO A 107 -1.86 -7.56 1.07
C PRO A 107 -2.76 -7.20 -0.12
N LEU A 108 -2.47 -6.09 -0.80
CA LEU A 108 -3.09 -5.78 -2.06
C LEU A 108 -2.59 -6.80 -3.08
N ASN A 109 -3.46 -7.22 -4.00
CA ASN A 109 -3.02 -8.02 -5.12
C ASN A 109 -1.98 -7.20 -5.89
N GLN A 110 -0.70 -7.59 -5.78
CA GLN A 110 0.43 -6.86 -6.36
C GLN A 110 0.24 -6.65 -7.86
N GLY A 111 -0.39 -7.62 -8.56
CA GLY A 111 -0.74 -7.49 -9.96
C GLY A 111 -1.71 -6.35 -10.25
N LEU A 112 -2.74 -6.15 -9.42
CA LEU A 112 -3.66 -5.01 -9.56
C LEU A 112 -2.97 -3.67 -9.27
N LEU A 113 -2.07 -3.64 -8.28
CA LEU A 113 -1.31 -2.45 -7.94
C LEU A 113 -0.32 -2.08 -9.05
N ASP A 114 0.39 -3.07 -9.58
CA ASP A 114 1.31 -2.91 -10.70
C ASP A 114 0.60 -2.47 -11.98
N ALA A 115 -0.58 -3.04 -12.24
CA ALA A 115 -1.44 -2.60 -13.32
C ALA A 115 -1.86 -1.13 -13.15
N GLU A 116 -2.35 -0.74 -11.98
CA GLU A 116 -2.76 0.64 -11.71
C GLU A 116 -1.55 1.61 -11.83
N ARG A 117 -0.37 1.21 -11.35
CA ARG A 117 0.89 1.95 -11.51
C ARG A 117 1.28 2.11 -12.97
N ALA A 118 1.17 1.06 -13.78
CA ALA A 118 1.43 1.10 -15.21
C ALA A 118 0.50 2.09 -15.91
N ILE A 119 -0.80 2.03 -15.62
CA ILE A 119 -1.83 2.89 -16.21
C ILE A 119 -1.65 4.35 -15.78
N ALA A 120 -1.36 4.59 -14.50
CA ALA A 120 -1.09 5.93 -13.98
C ALA A 120 0.18 6.52 -14.64
N ARG A 121 1.23 5.70 -14.84
CA ARG A 121 2.45 6.12 -15.55
C ARG A 121 2.18 6.44 -17.02
N ALA A 122 1.39 5.62 -17.71
CA ALA A 122 0.99 5.90 -19.09
C ALA A 122 0.23 7.23 -19.22
N ARG A 123 -0.70 7.49 -18.29
CA ARG A 123 -1.44 8.76 -18.23
C ARG A 123 -0.54 9.95 -17.90
N ALA A 124 0.43 9.76 -17.02
CA ALA A 124 1.44 10.78 -16.70
C ALA A 124 2.29 11.08 -17.95
N ALA A 125 2.73 10.05 -18.67
CA ALA A 125 3.47 10.19 -19.92
C ALA A 125 2.65 10.93 -20.99
N ALA A 126 1.35 10.68 -21.09
CA ALA A 126 0.46 11.37 -22.03
C ALA A 126 0.32 12.88 -21.76
N SER A 127 0.64 13.34 -20.55
CA SER A 127 0.69 14.79 -20.23
C SER A 127 1.96 15.48 -20.74
N LEU A 128 2.95 14.71 -21.20
CA LEU A 128 4.21 15.22 -21.75
C LEU A 128 4.13 15.38 -23.28
N PRO A 129 4.87 16.34 -23.85
CA PRO A 129 5.08 16.41 -25.29
C PRO A 129 5.80 15.15 -25.79
N ALA A 130 5.70 14.90 -27.10
CA ALA A 130 6.47 13.83 -27.73
C ALA A 130 7.98 14.07 -27.53
N GLY A 131 8.68 13.07 -27.00
CA GLY A 131 10.09 13.18 -26.67
C GLY A 131 10.61 11.93 -25.94
N LEU A 132 11.89 11.93 -25.59
CA LEU A 132 12.55 10.78 -24.96
C LEU A 132 11.90 10.40 -23.62
N LEU A 133 11.64 11.37 -22.74
CA LEU A 133 11.03 11.12 -21.44
C LEU A 133 9.65 10.48 -21.54
N ARG A 134 8.79 10.97 -22.45
CA ARG A 134 7.48 10.37 -22.72
C ARG A 134 7.63 8.92 -23.18
N ARG A 135 8.50 8.66 -24.15
CA ARG A 135 8.75 7.30 -24.67
C ARG A 135 9.22 6.37 -23.55
N THR A 136 10.21 6.78 -22.77
CA THR A 136 10.72 5.98 -21.65
C THR A 136 9.63 5.66 -20.62
N LEU A 137 8.74 6.60 -20.30
CA LEU A 137 7.64 6.35 -19.37
C LEU A 137 6.57 5.42 -19.95
N VAL A 138 6.26 5.55 -21.25
CA VAL A 138 5.35 4.63 -21.96
C VAL A 138 5.95 3.23 -22.03
N ASP A 139 7.23 3.08 -22.39
CA ASP A 139 7.91 1.78 -22.44
C ASP A 139 7.91 1.09 -21.07
N ARG A 140 8.21 1.84 -20.00
CA ARG A 140 8.11 1.32 -18.62
C ARG A 140 6.68 0.92 -18.25
N ALA A 141 5.68 1.71 -18.66
CA ALA A 141 4.28 1.38 -18.44
C ALA A 141 3.87 0.11 -19.19
N LEU A 142 4.28 -0.06 -20.45
CA LEU A 142 4.01 -1.25 -21.26
C LEU A 142 4.62 -2.51 -20.62
N VAL A 143 5.90 -2.46 -20.23
CA VAL A 143 6.58 -3.57 -19.57
C VAL A 143 5.86 -3.96 -18.27
N GLN A 144 5.48 -2.98 -17.45
CA GLN A 144 4.79 -3.27 -16.19
C GLN A 144 3.36 -3.78 -16.41
N ALA A 145 2.63 -3.24 -17.39
CA ALA A 145 1.27 -3.69 -17.73
C ALA A 145 1.26 -5.14 -18.24
N ARG A 146 2.24 -5.51 -19.09
CA ARG A 146 2.42 -6.89 -19.56
C ARG A 146 2.70 -7.84 -18.40
N ARG A 147 3.61 -7.48 -17.49
CA ARG A 147 3.94 -8.31 -16.31
C ARG A 147 2.76 -8.52 -15.36
N SER A 148 1.86 -7.54 -15.26
CA SER A 148 0.69 -7.62 -14.39
C SER A 148 -0.55 -8.21 -15.06
N ALA A 149 -0.55 -8.36 -16.40
CA ALA A 149 -1.72 -8.76 -17.17
C ALA A 149 -2.32 -10.10 -16.72
N ASP A 150 -1.49 -11.11 -16.48
CA ASP A 150 -1.94 -12.44 -16.05
C ASP A 150 -2.60 -12.39 -14.67
N ALA A 151 -2.01 -11.66 -13.72
CA ALA A 151 -2.55 -11.51 -12.38
C ALA A 151 -3.89 -10.73 -12.38
N VAL A 152 -4.01 -9.70 -13.21
CA VAL A 152 -5.27 -8.96 -13.40
C VAL A 152 -6.32 -9.86 -14.05
N THR A 153 -5.94 -10.64 -15.06
CA THR A 153 -6.82 -11.57 -15.77
C THR A 153 -7.34 -12.65 -14.83
N ALA A 154 -6.45 -13.29 -14.06
CA ALA A 154 -6.81 -14.28 -13.06
C ALA A 154 -7.71 -13.70 -11.96
N TYR A 155 -7.43 -12.46 -11.52
CA TYR A 155 -8.31 -11.76 -10.59
C TYR A 155 -9.71 -11.54 -11.18
N LEU A 156 -9.81 -11.08 -12.42
CA LEU A 156 -11.10 -10.86 -13.09
C LEU A 156 -11.87 -12.16 -13.34
N ASP A 157 -11.19 -13.23 -13.76
CA ASP A 157 -11.82 -14.53 -14.02
C ASP A 157 -12.27 -15.23 -12.73
N GLY A 158 -11.61 -14.94 -11.60
CA GLY A 158 -11.97 -15.45 -10.28
C GLY A 158 -13.17 -14.77 -9.63
N LEU A 159 -13.75 -13.75 -10.26
CA LEU A 159 -14.92 -13.02 -9.77
C LEU A 159 -16.19 -13.48 -10.51
N ASP A 160 -17.25 -13.76 -9.76
CA ASP A 160 -18.56 -14.06 -10.34
C ASP A 160 -19.38 -12.79 -10.60
N SER A 161 -19.13 -11.74 -9.81
CA SER A 161 -19.69 -10.41 -10.01
C SER A 161 -18.78 -9.35 -9.38
N LEU A 162 -18.87 -8.12 -9.89
CA LEU A 162 -18.08 -7.01 -9.37
C LEU A 162 -18.94 -6.06 -8.54
N PRO A 163 -18.55 -5.71 -7.30
CA PRO A 163 -19.24 -4.68 -6.55
C PRO A 163 -19.27 -3.35 -7.32
N ARG A 164 -20.41 -2.65 -7.31
CA ARG A 164 -20.60 -1.39 -8.06
C ARG A 164 -19.52 -0.34 -7.78
N ALA A 165 -19.03 -0.29 -6.54
CA ALA A 165 -17.94 0.60 -6.13
C ALA A 165 -16.61 0.28 -6.82
N LEU A 166 -16.30 -1.00 -7.05
CA LEU A 166 -15.08 -1.44 -7.75
C LEU A 166 -15.23 -1.34 -9.27
N PHE A 167 -16.47 -1.34 -9.78
CA PHE A 167 -16.72 -1.40 -11.23
C PHE A 167 -16.11 -0.21 -11.97
N SER A 168 -16.26 1.00 -11.43
CA SER A 168 -15.67 2.21 -12.02
C SER A 168 -14.13 2.16 -11.98
N GLY A 169 -13.54 1.60 -10.92
CA GLY A 169 -12.09 1.40 -10.82
C GLY A 169 -11.59 0.42 -11.88
N MET A 170 -12.17 -0.79 -11.90
CA MET A 170 -11.80 -1.84 -12.86
C MET A 170 -12.05 -1.43 -14.31
N SER A 171 -13.15 -0.72 -14.59
CA SER A 171 -13.42 -0.22 -15.94
C SER A 171 -12.36 0.79 -16.39
N ARG A 172 -11.84 1.64 -15.49
CA ARG A 172 -10.76 2.59 -15.81
C ARG A 172 -9.41 1.90 -15.99
N LEU A 173 -9.15 0.83 -15.24
CA LEU A 173 -7.95 0.00 -15.38
C LEU A 173 -7.98 -0.73 -16.72
N VAL A 174 -9.08 -1.41 -17.05
CA VAL A 174 -9.25 -2.09 -18.34
C VAL A 174 -9.17 -1.11 -19.51
N GLY A 175 -9.81 0.05 -19.41
CA GLY A 175 -9.72 1.09 -20.43
C GLY A 175 -8.29 1.58 -20.67
N GLY A 176 -7.46 1.64 -19.63
CA GLY A 176 -6.05 1.99 -19.82
C GLY A 176 -5.20 0.85 -20.41
N TYR A 177 -5.55 -0.43 -20.20
CA TYR A 177 -4.91 -1.54 -20.93
C TYR A 177 -5.21 -1.45 -22.43
N VAL A 178 -6.44 -1.09 -22.79
CA VAL A 178 -6.81 -0.83 -24.18
C VAL A 178 -6.01 0.34 -24.76
N ALA A 179 -5.87 1.44 -24.01
CA ALA A 179 -5.07 2.58 -24.45
C ALA A 179 -3.59 2.21 -24.61
N LEU A 180 -3.01 1.43 -23.69
CA LEU A 180 -1.64 0.94 -23.82
C LEU A 180 -1.45 0.00 -25.02
N ALA A 181 -2.44 -0.84 -25.33
CA ALA A 181 -2.38 -1.70 -26.51
C ALA A 181 -2.34 -0.90 -27.82
N GLN A 182 -2.87 0.33 -27.84
CA GLN A 182 -2.80 1.23 -29.00
C GLN A 182 -1.42 1.88 -29.18
N GLU A 183 -0.54 1.83 -28.18
CA GLU A 183 0.83 2.34 -28.24
C GLU A 183 1.81 1.28 -28.80
N VAL A 184 1.36 0.05 -29.10
CA VAL A 184 2.18 -1.04 -29.62
C VAL A 184 1.87 -1.27 -31.10
N ASP A 185 2.91 -1.41 -31.91
CA ASP A 185 2.76 -1.81 -33.31
C ASP A 185 2.34 -3.29 -33.39
N GLY A 186 1.09 -3.53 -33.78
CA GLY A 186 0.55 -4.88 -33.98
C GLY A 186 -0.14 -5.49 -32.75
N PRO A 187 -0.54 -6.77 -32.83
CA PRO A 187 -1.31 -7.42 -31.78
C PRO A 187 -0.45 -7.73 -30.54
N ASP A 188 -0.93 -7.32 -29.37
CA ASP A 188 -0.35 -7.67 -28.06
C ASP A 188 -1.32 -8.55 -27.25
N SER A 189 -1.04 -9.85 -27.18
CA SER A 189 -1.90 -10.84 -26.52
C SER A 189 -1.98 -10.62 -25.01
N ALA A 190 -0.90 -10.18 -24.36
CA ALA A 190 -0.87 -9.92 -22.94
C ALA A 190 -1.76 -8.73 -22.57
N LEU A 191 -1.60 -7.61 -23.29
CA LEU A 191 -2.42 -6.42 -23.03
C LEU A 191 -3.90 -6.64 -23.39
N SER A 192 -4.18 -7.43 -24.43
CA SER A 192 -5.55 -7.74 -24.84
C SER A 192 -6.24 -8.78 -23.93
N ALA A 193 -5.52 -9.61 -23.18
CA ALA A 193 -6.13 -10.60 -22.27
C ALA A 193 -7.05 -9.95 -21.21
N VAL A 194 -6.63 -8.82 -20.65
CA VAL A 194 -7.37 -8.09 -19.61
C VAL A 194 -8.77 -7.60 -20.07
N PRO A 195 -8.92 -6.87 -21.20
CA PRO A 195 -10.24 -6.49 -21.71
C PRO A 195 -11.09 -7.69 -22.13
N HIS A 196 -10.51 -8.82 -22.55
CA HIS A 196 -11.27 -10.04 -22.81
C HIS A 196 -11.84 -10.65 -21.52
N ALA A 197 -11.06 -10.73 -20.44
CA ALA A 197 -11.54 -11.18 -19.13
C ALA A 197 -12.65 -10.27 -18.59
N TRP A 198 -12.48 -8.96 -18.75
CA TRP A 198 -13.50 -7.98 -18.39
C TRP A 198 -14.82 -8.15 -19.17
N LYS A 199 -14.75 -8.47 -20.47
CA LYS A 199 -15.95 -8.77 -21.28
C LYS A 199 -16.65 -10.04 -20.79
N ARG A 200 -15.91 -11.09 -20.42
CA ARG A 200 -16.49 -12.32 -19.84
C ARG A 200 -17.21 -12.04 -18.53
N LEU A 201 -16.62 -11.25 -17.64
CA LEU A 201 -17.23 -10.86 -16.36
C LEU A 201 -18.54 -10.07 -16.55
N LYS A 202 -18.69 -9.33 -17.65
CA LYS A 202 -19.90 -8.58 -17.98
C LYS A 202 -20.99 -9.41 -18.66
N ALA A 203 -20.66 -10.60 -19.16
CA ALA A 203 -21.64 -11.46 -19.80
C ALA A 203 -22.63 -12.01 -18.75
N PRO A 204 -23.90 -12.27 -19.12
CA PRO A 204 -24.88 -12.87 -18.21
C PRO A 204 -24.35 -14.20 -17.65
N VAL A 205 -24.46 -14.39 -16.33
CA VAL A 205 -23.97 -15.58 -15.63
C VAL A 205 -24.84 -16.77 -15.99
N VAL A 206 -24.30 -17.71 -16.76
CA VAL A 206 -24.80 -19.08 -16.86
C VAL A 206 -23.82 -19.95 -16.06
N ASP A 207 -24.32 -20.52 -14.97
CA ASP A 207 -23.73 -21.46 -14.00
C ASP A 207 -22.19 -21.56 -13.91
N ARG A 208 -21.63 -20.97 -12.83
CA ARG A 208 -20.29 -21.29 -12.32
C ARG A 208 -20.41 -21.75 -10.87
N VAL A 209 -20.03 -22.99 -10.58
CA VAL A 209 -20.00 -23.58 -9.24
C VAL A 209 -18.57 -23.52 -8.68
N ARG A 210 -18.39 -23.06 -7.44
CA ARG A 210 -17.10 -23.03 -6.74
C ARG A 210 -17.23 -23.55 -5.30
N PRO A 211 -16.31 -24.39 -4.79
CA PRO A 211 -16.39 -24.93 -3.42
C PRO A 211 -15.75 -23.99 -2.38
N ALA A 212 -16.25 -24.06 -1.14
CA ALA A 212 -15.86 -23.21 0.00
C ALA A 212 -15.13 -24.02 1.09
N GLU A 213 -14.09 -23.44 1.69
CA GLU A 213 -13.35 -24.01 2.82
C GLU A 213 -13.60 -23.26 4.15
N THR A 214 -13.51 -23.99 5.26
CA THR A 214 -13.89 -23.61 6.64
C THR A 214 -12.65 -23.30 7.50
N PRO A 215 -12.72 -22.41 8.53
CA PRO A 215 -11.55 -22.02 9.33
C PRO A 215 -11.41 -22.79 10.66
N VAL A 216 -10.17 -22.93 11.16
CA VAL A 216 -9.77 -23.50 12.47
C VAL A 216 -8.91 -22.49 13.25
N ALA A 217 -9.04 -22.48 14.59
CA ALA A 217 -8.52 -21.48 15.54
C ALA A 217 -7.00 -21.50 15.82
N SER A 218 -6.45 -20.37 16.28
CA SER A 218 -5.01 -20.05 16.40
C SER A 218 -4.57 -19.59 17.80
N VAL A 219 -3.30 -19.85 18.17
CA VAL A 219 -2.56 -19.19 19.28
C VAL A 219 -1.07 -19.05 18.89
N GLY A 220 -0.64 -17.83 18.56
CA GLY A 220 0.78 -17.44 18.46
C GLY A 220 1.03 -16.11 17.74
N THR A 221 1.61 -15.10 18.39
CA THR A 221 1.75 -13.74 17.81
C THR A 221 2.93 -13.60 16.85
N VAL A 222 2.66 -13.30 15.58
CA VAL A 222 3.64 -12.85 14.55
C VAL A 222 4.08 -11.41 14.85
N ASP A 223 5.36 -11.07 14.66
CA ASP A 223 5.82 -9.68 14.65
C ASP A 223 5.75 -9.09 13.22
N PRO A 224 4.77 -8.23 12.90
CA PRO A 224 4.66 -7.60 11.59
C PRO A 224 5.75 -6.53 11.32
N ARG A 225 6.68 -6.26 12.25
CA ARG A 225 7.88 -5.38 12.06
C ARG A 225 8.82 -5.84 10.97
N GLN A 226 8.90 -7.15 10.83
CA GLN A 226 10.11 -7.82 10.38
C GLN A 226 9.89 -8.61 9.10
N VAL A 227 8.62 -8.84 8.76
CA VAL A 227 8.24 -9.58 7.56
C VAL A 227 7.33 -8.69 6.73
N ARG A 228 7.84 -8.25 5.56
CA ARG A 228 7.00 -7.72 4.47
C ARG A 228 5.77 -8.62 4.34
N ALA A 229 4.57 -8.09 4.12
CA ALA A 229 3.25 -8.75 4.07
C ALA A 229 3.15 -10.11 3.32
N ARG A 230 3.88 -11.11 3.79
CA ARG A 230 4.15 -12.43 3.19
C ARG A 230 3.72 -13.57 4.12
N ILE A 231 3.19 -13.23 5.30
CA ILE A 231 2.66 -14.16 6.29
C ILE A 231 1.23 -13.72 6.65
N VAL A 232 0.25 -14.62 6.61
CA VAL A 232 -1.19 -14.31 6.85
C VAL A 232 -1.68 -14.76 8.22
N GLY A 233 -0.84 -15.40 9.02
CA GLY A 233 -1.31 -15.97 10.27
C GLY A 233 -0.22 -16.24 11.27
N ASP A 234 -0.70 -16.60 12.45
CA ASP A 234 0.06 -16.89 13.65
C ASP A 234 1.26 -17.81 13.40
N VAL A 235 2.43 -17.39 13.87
CA VAL A 235 3.62 -18.25 13.92
C VAL A 235 3.32 -19.38 14.90
N ARG A 236 3.33 -20.61 14.40
CA ARG A 236 3.07 -21.80 15.22
C ARG A 236 4.39 -22.42 15.64
N MET A 237 4.55 -22.60 16.93
CA MET A 237 5.66 -23.38 17.48
C MET A 237 5.12 -24.76 17.88
N VAL A 238 5.49 -25.78 17.11
CA VAL A 238 5.05 -27.17 17.30
C VAL A 238 6.22 -27.96 17.86
N ALA A 239 6.04 -28.61 19.02
CA ALA A 239 7.08 -29.46 19.59
C ALA A 239 7.50 -30.54 18.58
N SER A 240 8.81 -30.62 18.32
CA SER A 240 9.40 -31.58 17.39
C SER A 240 10.36 -32.46 18.18
N GLY A 241 9.81 -33.34 19.02
CA GLY A 241 10.59 -34.12 19.99
C GLY A 241 10.89 -33.34 21.28
N ARG A 242 11.85 -33.86 22.08
CA ARG A 242 12.15 -33.33 23.43
C ARG A 242 13.04 -32.09 23.43
N THR A 243 13.83 -31.88 22.39
CA THR A 243 14.91 -30.87 22.37
C THR A 243 14.81 -29.90 21.20
N SER A 244 13.73 -29.97 20.40
CA SER A 244 13.56 -29.10 19.25
C SER A 244 12.10 -28.68 19.06
N VAL A 245 11.92 -27.56 18.37
CA VAL A 245 10.63 -26.99 18.02
C VAL A 245 10.61 -26.71 16.53
N ARG A 246 9.54 -27.14 15.88
CA ARG A 246 9.23 -26.75 14.51
C ARG A 246 8.47 -25.43 14.54
N VAL A 247 9.05 -24.41 13.93
CA VAL A 247 8.34 -23.17 13.69
C VAL A 247 7.65 -23.28 12.33
N VAL A 248 6.35 -23.01 12.29
CA VAL A 248 5.52 -23.07 11.08
C VAL A 248 4.86 -21.72 10.89
N VAL A 249 5.01 -21.17 9.69
CA VAL A 249 4.60 -19.83 9.33
C VAL A 249 3.79 -19.92 8.03
N PRO A 250 2.49 -19.59 8.04
CA PRO A 250 1.68 -19.68 6.83
C PRO A 250 2.09 -18.61 5.81
N ALA A 251 2.37 -19.00 4.57
CA ALA A 251 2.67 -18.05 3.50
C ALA A 251 1.43 -17.23 3.13
N PHE A 252 1.66 -16.02 2.64
CA PHE A 252 0.60 -15.11 2.23
C PHE A 252 -0.10 -15.52 0.94
N VAL A 253 0.62 -16.24 0.07
CA VAL A 253 0.11 -16.80 -1.18
C VAL A 253 0.45 -18.29 -1.17
N PRO A 254 -0.41 -19.18 -1.71
CA PRO A 254 -0.12 -20.61 -1.81
C PRO A 254 1.19 -20.95 -2.55
N ALA A 255 1.69 -20.04 -3.39
CA ALA A 255 2.93 -20.17 -4.14
C ALA A 255 3.67 -18.82 -4.25
N PRO A 256 4.42 -18.39 -3.22
CA PRO A 256 5.26 -17.21 -3.32
C PRO A 256 6.44 -17.48 -4.29
N SER A 257 6.92 -16.43 -4.98
CA SER A 257 8.09 -16.53 -5.87
C SER A 257 9.31 -17.08 -5.12
N PRO A 258 10.16 -17.93 -5.73
CA PRO A 258 11.37 -18.48 -5.08
C PRO A 258 12.29 -17.40 -4.50
N VAL A 259 12.48 -16.30 -5.23
CA VAL A 259 13.29 -15.14 -4.80
C VAL A 259 12.75 -14.47 -3.53
N VAL A 260 11.45 -14.62 -3.29
CA VAL A 260 10.72 -14.11 -2.13
C VAL A 260 10.74 -15.12 -0.97
N ALA A 261 10.83 -16.42 -1.28
CA ALA A 261 10.90 -17.50 -0.30
C ALA A 261 12.29 -17.61 0.35
N ASP A 262 13.37 -17.36 -0.39
CA ASP A 262 14.76 -17.57 0.04
C ASP A 262 15.31 -16.53 1.03
N ARG A 263 14.48 -15.64 1.59
CA ARG A 263 14.93 -14.52 2.45
C ARG A 263 14.36 -14.50 3.86
N LEU A 264 13.41 -15.38 4.15
CA LEU A 264 12.69 -15.35 5.42
C LEU A 264 13.47 -16.15 6.47
N MET A 265 13.87 -15.50 7.55
CA MET A 265 14.58 -16.10 8.67
C MET A 265 13.69 -16.19 9.91
N VAL A 266 14.03 -17.10 10.81
CA VAL A 266 13.40 -17.27 12.11
C VAL A 266 14.46 -17.44 13.18
N ARG A 267 14.23 -16.90 14.37
CA ARG A 267 15.03 -17.17 15.57
C ARG A 267 14.16 -17.37 16.80
N LEU A 268 14.66 -18.12 17.77
CA LEU A 268 14.04 -18.26 19.08
C LEU A 268 14.57 -17.18 20.01
N VAL A 269 13.68 -16.52 20.75
CA VAL A 269 14.03 -15.51 21.74
C VAL A 269 13.48 -15.92 23.09
N ASP A 270 14.33 -15.92 24.11
CA ASP A 270 13.91 -16.12 25.49
C ASP A 270 13.06 -14.93 25.94
N ARG A 271 11.85 -15.20 26.42
CA ARG A 271 10.89 -14.17 26.83
C ARG A 271 11.33 -13.41 28.07
N ARG A 272 12.13 -14.03 28.94
CA ARG A 272 12.59 -13.45 30.21
C ARG A 272 13.84 -12.62 30.02
N SER A 273 14.84 -13.15 29.31
CA SER A 273 16.12 -12.46 29.12
C SER A 273 16.15 -11.58 27.87
N GLY A 274 15.27 -11.85 26.89
CA GLY A 274 15.34 -11.22 25.57
C GLY A 274 16.51 -11.71 24.71
N GLU A 275 17.25 -12.72 25.17
CA GLU A 275 18.38 -13.30 24.46
C GLU A 275 17.87 -14.08 23.24
N ALA A 276 18.45 -13.78 22.08
CA ALA A 276 18.07 -14.38 20.81
C ALA A 276 19.08 -15.44 20.39
N GLN A 277 18.57 -16.61 19.99
CA GLN A 277 19.37 -17.66 19.38
C GLN A 277 19.77 -17.29 17.95
N GLU A 278 20.72 -18.06 17.40
CA GLU A 278 21.12 -17.92 16.00
C GLU A 278 19.92 -18.10 15.06
N PRO A 279 19.75 -17.22 14.07
CA PRO A 279 18.65 -17.31 13.13
C PRO A 279 18.87 -18.42 12.10
N ALA A 280 17.78 -19.05 11.68
CA ALA A 280 17.75 -20.05 10.63
C ALA A 280 16.84 -19.59 9.48
N LEU A 281 17.14 -20.03 8.27
CA LEU A 281 16.31 -19.78 7.10
C LEU A 281 15.04 -20.64 7.17
N LEU A 282 13.87 -20.05 6.91
CA LEU A 282 12.62 -20.77 6.78
C LEU A 282 12.50 -21.37 5.38
N THR A 283 12.19 -22.67 5.31
CA THR A 283 12.00 -23.36 4.03
C THR A 283 10.53 -23.36 3.63
N LEU A 284 10.21 -22.88 2.42
CA LEU A 284 8.85 -22.97 1.87
C LEU A 284 8.54 -24.42 1.46
N ARG A 285 7.42 -24.93 1.96
CA ARG A 285 6.88 -26.25 1.63
C ARG A 285 5.79 -26.15 0.56
N SER A 286 5.54 -27.26 -0.12
CA SER A 286 4.54 -27.37 -1.19
C SER A 286 3.10 -27.13 -0.74
N ASP A 287 2.83 -27.16 0.56
CA ASP A 287 1.55 -26.84 1.20
C ASP A 287 1.37 -25.34 1.48
N GLY A 288 2.29 -24.49 1.00
CA GLY A 288 2.23 -23.04 1.22
C GLY A 288 2.62 -22.62 2.64
N LEU A 289 3.33 -23.48 3.38
CA LEU A 289 3.83 -23.19 4.71
C LEU A 289 5.35 -23.03 4.69
N PHE A 290 5.84 -21.96 5.30
CA PHE A 290 7.24 -21.85 5.68
C PHE A 290 7.45 -22.64 6.97
N SER A 291 8.51 -23.44 7.05
CA SER A 291 8.85 -24.10 8.31
C SER A 291 10.33 -24.34 8.47
N GLU A 292 10.78 -24.36 9.73
CA GLU A 292 12.13 -24.76 10.10
C GLU A 292 12.14 -25.43 11.48
N VAL A 293 13.12 -26.29 11.76
CA VAL A 293 13.28 -26.96 13.05
C VAL A 293 14.46 -26.34 13.82
N LEU A 294 14.16 -25.76 14.97
CA LEU A 294 15.12 -25.07 15.82
C LEU A 294 15.36 -25.84 17.12
N ALA A 295 16.61 -25.90 17.57
CA ALA A 295 16.96 -26.54 18.85
C ALA A 295 16.56 -25.64 20.04
N LEU A 296 15.95 -26.22 21.08
CA LEU A 296 15.50 -25.48 22.27
C LEU A 296 16.66 -25.04 23.18
N ARG A 297 17.87 -25.61 23.01
CA ARG A 297 19.08 -25.33 23.80
C ARG A 297 18.84 -25.31 25.34
N GLY A 298 18.00 -26.23 25.82
CA GLY A 298 17.68 -26.37 27.25
C GLY A 298 16.56 -25.47 27.77
N ALA A 299 16.03 -24.54 26.97
CA ALA A 299 14.88 -23.72 27.35
C ALA A 299 13.56 -24.48 27.14
N ALA A 300 12.61 -24.27 28.05
CA ALA A 300 11.24 -24.78 27.88
C ALA A 300 10.50 -23.97 26.81
N LEU A 301 9.66 -24.65 26.02
CA LEU A 301 8.94 -24.06 24.89
C LEU A 301 8.12 -22.81 25.29
N GLU A 302 7.48 -22.86 26.45
CA GLU A 302 6.68 -21.77 27.04
C GLU A 302 7.47 -20.50 27.38
N HIS A 303 8.78 -20.63 27.57
CA HIS A 303 9.69 -19.50 27.82
C HIS A 303 10.24 -18.88 26.54
N LEU A 304 9.93 -19.46 25.38
CA LEU A 304 10.44 -18.98 24.10
C LEU A 304 9.34 -18.30 23.30
N ARG A 305 9.77 -17.39 22.42
CA ARG A 305 8.96 -16.89 21.30
C ARG A 305 9.76 -17.03 20.02
N ALA A 306 9.07 -17.27 18.91
CA ALA A 306 9.69 -17.23 17.59
C ALA A 306 9.57 -15.81 17.02
N GLU A 307 10.70 -15.23 16.61
CA GLU A 307 10.75 -13.99 15.84
C GLU A 307 11.09 -14.34 14.40
N VAL A 308 10.27 -13.86 13.45
CA VAL A 308 10.44 -14.11 12.02
C VAL A 308 10.77 -12.79 11.35
N PHE A 309 11.77 -12.77 10.47
CA PHE A 309 12.29 -11.56 9.84
C PHE A 309 12.88 -11.78 8.45
N ASP A 310 13.06 -10.72 7.67
CA ASP A 310 13.78 -10.76 6.38
C ASP A 310 15.29 -10.60 6.62
N ALA A 311 16.12 -11.38 5.93
CA ALA A 311 17.59 -11.35 6.09
C ALA A 311 18.20 -9.95 5.89
N ASP A 312 17.53 -9.09 5.10
CA ASP A 312 17.96 -7.73 4.79
C ASP A 312 17.47 -6.66 5.80
N SER A 313 16.86 -7.03 6.94
CA SER A 313 16.25 -6.07 7.88
C SER A 313 16.51 -6.43 9.35
N GLU A 314 17.11 -5.49 10.10
CA GLU A 314 17.29 -5.66 11.54
C GLU A 314 15.98 -5.45 12.34
N PRO A 315 15.76 -6.24 13.40
CA PRO A 315 14.57 -6.15 14.25
C PRO A 315 14.60 -4.91 15.17
N VAL A 316 13.63 -4.01 15.01
CA VAL A 316 13.51 -2.77 15.82
C VAL A 316 12.87 -3.02 17.19
N ARG A 317 13.50 -2.51 18.27
CA ARG A 317 13.24 -2.88 19.68
C ARG A 317 12.27 -1.98 20.51
N SER A 318 11.50 -1.03 19.95
CA SER A 318 10.78 0.00 20.77
C SER A 318 9.26 -0.25 21.04
N GLU A 319 8.79 0.15 22.23
CA GLU A 319 7.40 0.10 22.73
C GLU A 319 6.43 1.13 22.09
N ASP A 320 6.89 2.29 21.59
CA ASP A 320 6.02 3.29 20.94
C ASP A 320 5.35 2.75 19.66
N LEU A 321 5.99 1.75 19.05
CA LEU A 321 5.48 1.03 17.89
C LEU A 321 4.25 0.17 18.21
N PHE A 322 3.98 -0.20 19.47
CA PHE A 322 2.75 -0.92 19.84
C PHE A 322 1.51 -0.02 19.75
N ARG A 323 1.63 1.26 20.14
CA ARG A 323 0.54 2.25 20.03
C ARG A 323 0.22 2.56 18.57
N VAL A 324 1.25 2.82 17.77
CA VAL A 324 1.12 3.08 16.32
C VAL A 324 0.50 1.88 15.59
N ARG A 325 0.73 0.66 16.06
CA ARG A 325 0.19 -0.56 15.44
C ARG A 325 -1.17 -0.99 15.89
N ARG A 326 -1.51 -0.77 17.16
CA ARG A 326 -2.92 -0.88 17.56
C ARG A 326 -3.74 0.09 16.71
N ALA A 327 -3.24 1.31 16.48
CA ALA A 327 -3.86 2.25 15.56
C ALA A 327 -3.94 1.70 14.13
N GLN A 328 -2.84 1.19 13.53
CA GLN A 328 -2.87 0.63 12.17
C GLN A 328 -3.78 -0.60 12.01
N LEU A 329 -3.81 -1.52 12.98
CA LEU A 329 -4.66 -2.71 12.94
C LEU A 329 -6.13 -2.34 13.14
N VAL A 330 -6.43 -1.42 14.05
CA VAL A 330 -7.76 -0.80 14.19
C VAL A 330 -8.15 -0.12 12.88
N LEU A 331 -7.23 0.62 12.24
CA LEU A 331 -7.48 1.31 10.98
C LEU A 331 -7.73 0.34 9.82
N CYS A 332 -6.98 -0.77 9.75
CA CYS A 332 -7.15 -1.79 8.71
C CYS A 332 -8.49 -2.54 8.87
N GLU A 333 -8.82 -2.96 10.10
CA GLU A 333 -10.08 -3.63 10.39
C GLU A 333 -11.28 -2.68 10.28
N TRP A 334 -11.11 -1.42 10.69
CA TRP A 334 -12.10 -0.37 10.47
C TRP A 334 -12.33 -0.12 8.98
N ARG A 335 -11.26 -0.02 8.17
CA ARG A 335 -11.36 0.13 6.71
C ARG A 335 -12.04 -1.07 6.06
N ARG A 336 -11.68 -2.29 6.48
CA ARG A 336 -12.33 -3.52 6.03
C ARG A 336 -13.82 -3.51 6.38
N ALA A 337 -14.16 -3.14 7.60
CA ALA A 337 -15.54 -3.03 8.05
C ALA A 337 -16.32 -1.90 7.36
N VAL A 338 -15.68 -0.77 7.01
CA VAL A 338 -16.27 0.34 6.24
C VAL A 338 -16.49 -0.03 4.77
N VAL A 339 -15.55 -0.76 4.17
CA VAL A 339 -15.71 -1.31 2.82
C VAL A 339 -16.84 -2.34 2.82
N GLU A 340 -16.82 -3.31 3.73
CA GLU A 340 -17.90 -4.29 3.90
C GLU A 340 -19.25 -3.59 4.19
N ALA A 341 -19.27 -2.54 5.00
CA ALA A 341 -20.44 -1.70 5.31
C ALA A 341 -21.04 -0.99 4.10
N ARG A 342 -20.19 -0.51 3.18
CA ARG A 342 -20.61 0.13 1.92
C ARG A 342 -21.05 -0.89 0.88
N LEU A 343 -20.55 -2.12 0.99
CA LEU A 343 -20.87 -3.24 0.11
C LEU A 343 -22.10 -4.04 0.55
N THR A 344 -22.44 -4.04 1.85
CA THR A 344 -23.60 -4.76 2.40
C THR A 344 -24.82 -3.85 2.57
N ARG A 345 -25.98 -4.27 2.05
CA ARG A 345 -27.27 -3.57 2.24
C ARG A 345 -27.86 -3.75 3.66
N ASN A 346 -27.32 -4.65 4.47
CA ASN A 346 -27.86 -4.99 5.79
C ASN A 346 -27.16 -4.22 6.92
N VAL A 347 -27.75 -3.09 7.27
CA VAL A 347 -27.28 -2.16 8.33
C VAL A 347 -27.12 -2.84 9.70
N ARG A 348 -27.91 -3.87 10.04
CA ARG A 348 -27.82 -4.55 11.34
C ARG A 348 -26.60 -5.47 11.44
N THR A 349 -26.31 -6.23 10.39
CA THR A 349 -25.12 -7.11 10.34
C THR A 349 -23.84 -6.27 10.33
N ARG A 350 -23.86 -5.17 9.58
CA ARG A 350 -22.83 -4.12 9.57
C ARG A 350 -22.52 -3.60 10.98
N ASN A 351 -23.53 -3.12 11.70
CA ASN A 351 -23.35 -2.52 13.02
C ASN A 351 -22.93 -3.57 14.07
N ARG A 352 -23.40 -4.82 13.99
CA ARG A 352 -22.99 -5.91 14.90
C ARG A 352 -21.53 -6.31 14.72
N ARG A 353 -21.03 -6.37 13.50
CA ARG A 353 -19.64 -6.79 13.22
C ARG A 353 -18.65 -5.69 13.65
N LEU A 354 -18.98 -4.44 13.35
CA LEU A 354 -18.28 -3.27 13.88
C LEU A 354 -18.26 -3.27 15.42
N ALA A 355 -19.42 -3.45 16.06
CA ALA A 355 -19.51 -3.51 17.53
C ALA A 355 -18.61 -4.61 18.13
N ARG A 356 -18.58 -5.82 17.55
CA ARG A 356 -17.68 -6.89 18.00
C ARG A 356 -16.20 -6.57 17.81
N LEU A 357 -15.85 -5.95 16.67
CA LEU A 357 -14.47 -5.51 16.42
C LEU A 357 -14.03 -4.46 17.46
N PHE A 358 -14.94 -3.56 17.84
CA PHE A 358 -14.69 -2.56 18.87
C PHE A 358 -14.64 -3.14 20.28
N ASP A 359 -15.47 -4.14 20.61
CA ASP A 359 -15.40 -4.85 21.89
C ASP A 359 -14.06 -5.59 22.06
N THR A 360 -13.43 -6.01 20.96
CA THR A 360 -12.11 -6.66 20.96
C THR A 360 -10.95 -5.65 21.01
N LEU A 361 -11.17 -4.39 20.59
CA LEU A 361 -10.09 -3.42 20.35
C LEU A 361 -10.05 -2.20 21.29
N ALA A 362 -11.15 -1.87 22.00
CA ALA A 362 -11.23 -0.65 22.82
C ALA A 362 -10.81 -0.88 24.29
N PRO A 363 -10.07 0.06 24.91
CA PRO A 363 -10.11 0.22 26.36
C PRO A 363 -11.52 0.69 26.79
N VAL A 364 -11.96 0.26 27.97
CA VAL A 364 -13.36 0.34 28.45
C VAL A 364 -13.91 1.77 28.55
N THR A 365 -13.07 2.80 28.46
CA THR A 365 -13.46 4.21 28.64
C THR A 365 -12.67 5.14 27.71
N GLY A 366 -13.34 5.79 26.76
CA GLY A 366 -12.79 6.86 25.92
C GLY A 366 -13.10 6.74 24.40
N PRO A 367 -12.83 7.79 23.61
CA PRO A 367 -12.87 7.71 22.15
C PRO A 367 -11.74 6.80 21.63
N LEU A 368 -11.97 6.14 20.48
CA LEU A 368 -11.03 5.13 19.92
C LEU A 368 -9.62 5.67 19.63
N PHE A 369 -9.57 6.96 19.33
CA PHE A 369 -8.40 7.79 19.13
C PHE A 369 -8.82 9.23 19.49
N HIS A 370 -7.87 10.14 19.68
CA HIS A 370 -8.19 11.52 20.07
C HIS A 370 -9.02 12.22 18.97
N GLY A 371 -10.17 12.79 19.34
CA GLY A 371 -11.14 13.37 18.37
C GLY A 371 -12.00 12.36 17.60
N GLY A 372 -11.83 11.06 17.87
CA GLY A 372 -12.59 9.98 17.24
C GLY A 372 -13.97 9.73 17.82
N PRO A 373 -14.81 8.98 17.10
CA PRO A 373 -16.14 8.66 17.57
C PRO A 373 -16.05 7.79 18.83
N THR A 374 -16.87 8.13 19.82
CA THR A 374 -17.03 7.31 21.02
C THR A 374 -17.83 6.04 20.70
N ARG A 375 -17.79 5.06 21.60
CA ARG A 375 -18.63 3.86 21.50
C ARG A 375 -20.12 4.22 21.29
N THR A 376 -20.58 5.29 21.94
CA THR A 376 -21.93 5.84 21.84
C THR A 376 -22.24 6.44 20.46
N ASP A 377 -21.32 7.17 19.83
CA ASP A 377 -21.52 7.79 18.50
C ASP A 377 -21.66 6.74 17.39
N LEU A 378 -20.94 5.62 17.56
CA LEU A 378 -20.95 4.50 16.63
C LEU A 378 -22.23 3.66 16.73
N LEU A 379 -22.71 3.42 17.96
CA LEU A 379 -23.97 2.70 18.21
C LEU A 379 -25.19 3.47 17.66
N ASN A 380 -25.15 4.80 17.69
CA ASN A 380 -26.24 5.67 17.24
C ASN A 380 -26.23 5.97 15.73
N GLY A 381 -25.22 5.49 14.98
CA GLY A 381 -25.17 5.65 13.52
C GLY A 381 -24.92 7.08 13.01
N ALA A 382 -24.70 8.04 13.91
CA ALA A 382 -24.50 9.47 13.64
C ALA A 382 -23.24 9.77 12.82
N TRP A 383 -22.32 8.81 12.72
CA TRP A 383 -21.07 8.91 11.96
C TRP A 383 -21.23 8.88 10.42
N SER A 384 -22.42 8.53 9.91
CA SER A 384 -22.67 8.35 8.47
C SER A 384 -23.26 9.55 7.73
N SER A 385 -23.71 10.60 8.43
CA SER A 385 -24.42 11.74 7.84
C SER A 385 -23.50 12.89 7.37
N SER A 386 -22.20 12.85 7.66
CA SER A 386 -21.22 13.88 7.25
C SER A 386 -20.51 13.58 5.92
N THR A 387 -21.09 12.72 5.07
CA THR A 387 -20.47 12.14 3.86
C THR A 387 -20.08 13.11 2.73
N ALA A 388 -20.28 14.42 2.88
CA ALA A 388 -19.63 15.42 2.03
C ALA A 388 -18.14 15.60 2.37
N GLY A 389 -17.68 15.10 3.53
CA GLY A 389 -16.33 15.23 4.06
C GLY A 389 -15.56 13.91 4.18
N ALA A 390 -15.75 12.91 3.32
CA ALA A 390 -15.04 11.62 3.44
C ALA A 390 -13.50 11.67 3.25
N GLY A 391 -12.92 12.84 2.97
CA GLY A 391 -11.47 13.10 3.02
C GLY A 391 -11.00 13.86 4.28
N ALA A 392 -11.93 14.46 5.05
CA ALA A 392 -11.61 15.31 6.20
C ALA A 392 -11.32 14.55 7.53
N PRO A 393 -11.99 13.44 7.89
CA PRO A 393 -11.64 12.68 9.10
C PRO A 393 -10.36 11.86 8.93
N LEU A 394 -9.95 11.55 7.68
CA LEU A 394 -8.65 10.93 7.37
C LEU A 394 -7.48 11.79 7.85
N VAL A 395 -7.61 13.12 7.70
CA VAL A 395 -6.62 14.13 8.08
C VAL A 395 -6.71 14.49 9.56
N ALA A 396 -7.92 14.63 10.10
CA ALA A 396 -8.13 14.99 11.51
C ALA A 396 -7.67 13.91 12.51
N GLU A 397 -7.70 12.62 12.13
CA GLU A 397 -7.16 11.51 12.94
C GLU A 397 -5.63 11.55 13.08
N LEU A 398 -4.94 11.91 12.01
CA LEU A 398 -3.47 11.96 11.96
C LEU A 398 -2.94 13.18 12.72
N ALA A 399 -3.63 14.31 12.63
CA ALA A 399 -3.31 15.54 13.36
C ALA A 399 -3.53 15.41 14.89
N ALA A 400 -4.51 14.61 15.33
CA ALA A 400 -4.82 14.44 16.75
C ALA A 400 -3.96 13.39 17.48
N ALA A 401 -3.19 12.59 16.74
CA ALA A 401 -2.26 11.58 17.30
C ALA A 401 -0.82 12.10 17.47
N HIS A 402 -0.52 13.32 17.01
CA HIS A 402 0.83 13.91 17.03
C HIS A 402 0.89 15.36 17.56
N HIS A 403 0.06 15.68 18.56
CA HIS A 403 0.39 16.68 19.58
C HIS A 403 0.71 16.01 20.90
#